data_AF-A0A0L7QRE2-F1
#
_entry.id   AF-A0A0L7QRE2-F1
#
_cell.length_a   1.000
_cell.length_b   1.000
_cell.length_c   1.000
_cell.angle_alpha   90.00
_cell.angle_beta   90.00
_cell.angle_gamma   90.00
#
_symmetry.space_group_name_H-M   'P 1'
#
loop_
_entity.id
_entity.type
_entity.pdbx_description
1 polymer ?
#
loop_
_entity_poly.entity_id
_entity_poly.type
_entity_poly.pdbx_seq_one_letter_code
_entity_poly.pdbx_strand_id
1 'polypeptide(L)' 'GTFFVMPCVDYCVRVDLRTVSFDVPPQEVLTKDSVTVSVDAVVYYRIKEPLNAVVKIANYR' A
#
# COMPACT_ATOMS: atom_id res chain seq x y z
N GLY A 1 -18.50 -2.24 -24.94
CA GLY A 1 -17.18 -2.56 -25.51
C GLY A 1 -16.87 -4.00 -25.20
N THR A 2 -16.40 -4.75 -26.18
CA THR A 2 -16.02 -6.16 -26.01
C THR A 2 -14.56 -6.21 -25.57
N PHE A 3 -14.30 -6.72 -24.37
CA PHE A 3 -12.93 -6.87 -23.85
C PHE A 3 -12.54 -8.34 -24.00
N PHE A 4 -11.55 -8.62 -24.85
CA PHE A 4 -11.02 -9.96 -25.06
C PHE A 4 -9.87 -10.18 -24.08
N VAL A 5 -10.13 -10.90 -22.99
CA VAL A 5 -9.13 -11.27 -21.98
C VAL A 5 -8.66 -12.67 -22.33
N MET A 6 -7.40 -12.81 -22.76
CA MET A 6 -6.87 -14.12 -23.09
C MET A 6 -6.68 -14.92 -21.80
N PRO A 7 -7.31 -16.10 -21.66
CA PRO A 7 -7.11 -16.93 -20.48
C PRO A 7 -5.61 -17.27 -20.39
N CYS A 8 -5.04 -17.07 -19.20
CA CYS A 8 -3.62 -17.29 -18.84
C CYS A 8 -2.63 -16.12 -19.06
N VAL A 9 -2.95 -15.09 -19.85
CA VAL A 9 -2.02 -13.95 -20.09
C VAL A 9 -2.52 -12.67 -19.43
N ASP A 10 -3.82 -12.38 -19.58
CA ASP A 10 -4.39 -11.11 -19.17
C ASP A 10 -5.18 -11.25 -17.85
N TYR A 11 -4.96 -10.31 -16.93
CA TYR A 11 -5.71 -10.20 -15.69
C TYR A 11 -6.34 -8.81 -15.59
N CYS A 12 -7.66 -8.75 -15.42
CA CYS A 12 -8.33 -7.50 -15.10
C CYS A 12 -8.27 -7.23 -13.60
N VAL A 13 -7.51 -6.21 -13.20
CA VAL A 13 -7.40 -5.78 -11.80
C VAL A 13 -8.15 -4.45 -11.63
N ARG A 14 -9.13 -4.43 -10.73
CA ARG A 14 -9.76 -3.17 -10.30
C ARG A 14 -8.92 -2.57 -9.17
N VAL A 15 -8.43 -1.34 -9.38
CA VAL A 15 -7.64 -0.60 -8.39
C VAL A 15 -8.52 0.50 -7.82
N ASP A 16 -8.60 0.58 -6.48
CA ASP A 16 -9.26 1.69 -5.81
C ASP A 16 -8.27 2.86 -5.65
N LEU A 17 -8.70 4.08 -5.99
CA LEU A 17 -7.90 5.31 -5.91
C LEU A 17 -8.20 6.14 -4.64
N ARG A 18 -9.07 5.63 -3.77
CA ARG A 18 -9.41 6.28 -2.51
C ARG A 18 -8.22 6.26 -1.55
N THR A 19 -8.26 7.17 -0.57
CA THR A 19 -7.29 7.21 0.52
C THR A 19 -7.50 6.02 1.44
N VAL A 20 -6.44 5.26 1.69
CA VAL A 20 -6.43 4.11 2.60
C VAL A 20 -5.50 4.44 3.76
N SER A 21 -5.87 4.00 4.96
CA SER A 21 -5.04 4.07 6.17
C SER A 21 -4.29 2.75 6.36
N PHE A 22 -3.01 2.83 6.65
CA PHE A 22 -2.20 1.69 7.09
C PHE A 22 -1.66 1.98 8.49
N ASP A 23 -1.99 1.08 9.42
CA ASP A 23 -1.53 1.15 10.80
C ASP A 23 -0.13 0.54 10.88
N VAL A 24 0.83 1.32 11.38
CA VAL A 24 2.19 0.86 11.60
C VAL A 24 2.21 0.13 12.95
N PRO A 25 2.73 -1.12 13.02
CA PRO A 25 2.80 -1.82 14.30
C PRO A 25 3.64 -1.01 15.29
N PRO A 26 3.23 -0.93 16.56
CA PRO A 26 3.92 -0.14 17.56
C PRO A 26 5.36 -0.64 17.70
N GLN A 27 6.31 0.28 17.58
CA GLN A 27 7.73 -0.01 17.75
C GLN A 27 8.28 0.70 18.98
N GLU A 28 9.07 -0.02 19.77
CA GLU A 28 9.84 0.55 20.87
C GLU A 28 11.14 1.15 20.32
N VAL A 29 11.33 2.45 20.55
CA VAL A 29 12.50 3.19 20.07
C VAL A 29 13.19 3.85 21.25
N LEU A 30 14.53 3.82 21.22
CA LEU A 30 15.35 4.58 22.16
C LEU A 30 15.45 6.03 21.68
N THR A 31 14.97 6.97 22.49
CA THR A 31 15.11 8.40 22.21
C THR A 31 16.53 8.89 22.46
N LYS A 32 16.85 10.10 21.97
CA LYS A 32 18.17 10.72 22.17
C LYS A 32 18.52 10.90 23.65
N ASP A 33 17.51 11.05 24.50
CA ASP A 33 17.67 11.18 25.95
C ASP A 33 17.73 9.82 26.68
N SER A 34 17.95 8.73 25.92
CA SER A 34 18.11 7.36 26.44
C SER A 34 16.88 6.82 27.18
N VAL A 35 15.69 7.35 26.88
CA VAL A 35 14.41 6.85 27.38
C VAL A 35 13.76 5.97 26.30
N THR A 36 13.25 4.82 26.71
CA THR A 36 12.47 3.91 25.85
C THR A 36 11.05 4.42 25.71
N VAL A 37 10.59 4.63 24.48
CA VAL A 37 9.24 5.11 24.19
C VAL A 37 8.62 4.22 23.12
N SER A 38 7.36 3.84 23.31
CA SER A 38 6.55 3.16 22.30
C SER A 38 5.89 4.19 21.39
N VAL A 39 6.12 4.09 20.08
CA VAL A 39 5.51 4.99 19.10
C VAL A 39 4.50 4.23 18.26
N ASP A 40 3.32 4.82 18.10
CA ASP A 40 2.26 4.37 17.20
C ASP A 40 2.06 5.43 16.10
N ALA A 41 1.75 4.98 14.88
CA ALA A 41 1.62 5.84 13.71
C ALA A 41 0.64 5.28 12.69
N VAL A 42 -0.13 6.18 12.07
CA VAL A 42 -1.07 5.86 10.98
C VAL A 42 -0.63 6.58 9.71
N VAL A 43 -0.45 5.82 8.63
CA VAL A 43 -0.04 6.34 7.32
C VAL A 43 -1.24 6.41 6.39
N TYR A 44 -1.54 7.60 5.89
CA TYR A 44 -2.57 7.81 4.88
C TYR A 44 -1.93 7.93 3.50
N TYR A 45 -2.31 7.04 2.58
CA TYR A 45 -1.84 7.10 1.20
C TYR A 45 -2.98 6.89 0.22
N ARG A 46 -2.80 7.40 -1.00
CA ARG A 46 -3.70 7.17 -2.13
C ARG A 46 -2.87 6.85 -3.36
N ILE A 47 -3.42 6.03 -4.24
CA ILE A 47 -2.75 5.69 -5.50
C ILE A 47 -2.87 6.87 -6.46
N LYS A 48 -1.73 7.43 -6.89
CA LYS A 48 -1.68 8.50 -7.91
C LYS A 48 -1.82 7.94 -9.32
N GLU A 49 -1.12 6.85 -9.61
CA GLU A 49 -1.08 6.21 -10.93
C GLU A 49 -1.29 4.69 -10.80
N PRO A 50 -2.43 4.14 -11.26
CA PRO A 50 -2.78 2.74 -11.03
C PRO A 50 -1.91 1.76 -11.83
N LEU A 51 -1.48 2.15 -13.03
CA LEU A 51 -0.63 1.31 -13.89
C LEU A 51 0.73 1.05 -13.23
N ASN A 52 1.33 2.10 -12.67
CA ASN A 52 2.57 1.99 -11.90
C ASN A 52 2.38 1.22 -10.59
N ALA A 53 1.26 1.39 -9.89
CA ALA A 53 0.98 0.66 -8.65
C ALA A 53 0.87 -0.86 -8.86
N VAL A 54 0.19 -1.31 -9.92
CA VAL A 54 0.03 -2.75 -10.21
C VAL A 54 1.33 -3.39 -10.69
N VAL A 55 2.15 -2.67 -11.47
CA VAL A 55 3.39 -3.22 -12.05
C VAL A 55 4.57 -3.18 -11.08
N LYS A 56 4.71 -2.11 -10.28
CA LYS A 56 5.91 -1.88 -9.45
C LYS A 56 5.79 -2.39 -8.02
N ILE A 57 4.57 -2.61 -7.52
CA ILE A 57 4.35 -3.01 -6.13
C ILE A 57 4.06 -4.51 -6.11
N ALA A 58 5.02 -5.28 -5.60
CA ALA A 58 4.94 -6.75 -5.55
C ALA A 58 3.75 -7.28 -4.72
N ASN A 59 3.27 -6.50 -3.76
CA ASN A 59 2.02 -6.74 -3.04
C ASN A 59 1.36 -5.40 -2.73
N TYR A 60 0.37 -5.01 -3.53
CA TYR A 60 -0.53 -3.89 -3.20
C TYR A 60 -1.64 -4.31 -2.22
N ARG A 61 -1.69 -5.61 -1.89
CA ARG A 61 -2.79 -6.28 -1.20
C ARG A 61 -2.44 -6.56 0.24
#